data_AF-A0A6J3CED8-F1
#
_entry.id   AF-A0A6J3CED8-F1
#
_cell.length_a   1.000
_cell.length_b   1.000
_cell.length_c   1.000
_cell.angle_alpha   90.00
_cell.angle_beta   90.00
_cell.angle_gamma   90.00
#
_symmetry.space_group_name_H-M   'P 1'
#
loop_
_entity.id
_entity.type
_entity.pdbx_description
1 polymer ?
#
loop_
_entity_poly.entity_id
_entity_poly.type
_entity_poly.pdbx_seq_one_letter_code
_entity_poly.pdbx_strand_id
1 'polypeptide(L)'
;MVSGDDSNGGRLSRKTARSPNRKCKKTDADLAKGSALRNDAQPSYLYSASHRLMHKPRKSGECNLEVVVKDGVVSTEVLHGEEMSHIHSVGPGDPLLAKQKHHHRKAFEYISKALKIDEENEVLFRKCPEFYQNMIRIQKCVTFNQAKGIFGFGDSDVIGKVSFPAVEAAPSFSTSFPFIFGKKAVPCLVPCAIDQDPYFRMSRDVAARLKFPKPSLLHSTFLPALQGAQHKMSASDPNASIFLNDTVKQIKNKINKYAFSGGQATVEEHREKGGNTSVDISYKYLTFFLEDDDRLNEIKKQYESGELLTGELKKIAIETITPFVQAYQARRAAVTDDVLKQFFEIRPIEF
;
A
#
# COMPACT_ATOMS: atom_id res chain seq x y z
N MET A 1 -33.13 -24.10 62.57
CA MET A 1 -34.24 -25.04 62.31
C MET A 1 -34.12 -25.39 60.83
N VAL A 2 -33.63 -26.57 60.40
CA VAL A 2 -33.98 -27.96 60.81
C VAL A 2 -35.45 -28.22 60.46
N SER A 3 -35.86 -29.17 59.61
CA SER A 3 -35.22 -30.39 59.06
C SER A 3 -35.51 -30.52 57.53
N GLY A 4 -34.93 -31.42 56.73
CA GLY A 4 -34.03 -32.55 57.01
C GLY A 4 -34.69 -33.91 56.67
N ASP A 5 -33.94 -34.73 55.92
CA ASP A 5 -34.01 -36.21 55.82
C ASP A 5 -35.07 -36.89 54.91
N ASP A 6 -34.81 -38.06 54.31
CA ASP A 6 -33.57 -38.56 53.67
C ASP A 6 -33.79 -39.83 52.82
N SER A 7 -32.78 -40.17 52.00
CA SER A 7 -32.36 -41.54 51.55
C SER A 7 -33.11 -42.21 50.38
N ASN A 8 -32.55 -43.07 49.51
CA ASN A 8 -31.17 -43.52 49.18
C ASN A 8 -31.22 -44.15 47.75
N GLY A 9 -30.16 -44.51 47.00
CA GLY A 9 -28.69 -44.39 47.17
C GLY A 9 -27.94 -45.35 46.22
N GLY A 10 -27.00 -44.90 45.38
CA GLY A 10 -26.27 -45.77 44.42
C GLY A 10 -25.19 -45.06 43.58
N ARG A 11 -24.02 -45.67 43.36
CA ARG A 11 -22.76 -44.98 43.04
C ARG A 11 -22.04 -45.55 41.79
N LEU A 12 -21.39 -44.66 41.01
CA LEU A 12 -20.21 -44.90 40.12
C LEU A 12 -20.28 -45.94 38.96
N SER A 13 -19.93 -45.51 37.74
CA SER A 13 -18.67 -45.89 37.07
C SER A 13 -18.47 -45.22 35.69
N ARG A 14 -17.21 -45.00 35.29
CA ARG A 14 -16.81 -44.66 33.90
C ARG A 14 -16.47 -45.95 33.13
N LYS A 15 -16.88 -46.09 31.86
CA LYS A 15 -16.00 -46.52 30.75
C LYS A 15 -16.66 -46.54 29.36
N THR A 16 -15.87 -46.06 28.40
CA THR A 16 -15.81 -46.33 26.95
C THR A 16 -16.42 -47.62 26.41
N ALA A 17 -17.08 -47.54 25.24
CA ALA A 17 -17.16 -48.62 24.24
C ALA A 17 -17.15 -48.05 22.80
N ARG A 18 -16.50 -48.76 21.86
CA ARG A 18 -16.36 -48.43 20.43
C ARG A 18 -17.18 -49.41 19.57
N SER A 19 -17.65 -48.99 18.39
CA SER A 19 -17.45 -49.68 17.08
C SER A 19 -18.39 -49.18 15.96
N PRO A 20 -18.13 -49.49 14.67
CA PRO A 20 -16.88 -49.95 14.06
C PRO A 20 -16.44 -49.13 12.83
N ASN A 21 -15.18 -49.31 12.43
CA ASN A 21 -14.65 -48.86 11.13
C ASN A 21 -15.44 -49.45 9.95
N ARG A 22 -15.84 -48.60 8.98
CA ARG A 22 -16.02 -49.00 7.58
C ARG A 22 -15.06 -48.21 6.70
N LYS A 23 -13.91 -48.84 6.39
CA LYS A 23 -13.00 -48.35 5.33
C LYS A 23 -13.70 -48.54 3.98
N CYS A 24 -14.09 -47.45 3.33
CA CYS A 24 -14.42 -47.48 1.90
C CYS A 24 -13.23 -46.85 1.16
N LYS A 25 -12.41 -47.68 0.50
CA LYS A 25 -11.37 -47.19 -0.41
C LYS A 25 -12.07 -46.58 -1.62
N LYS A 26 -11.95 -45.27 -1.84
CA LYS A 26 -12.12 -44.71 -3.17
C LYS A 26 -10.83 -44.96 -3.95
N THR A 27 -10.97 -45.43 -5.19
CA THR A 27 -9.88 -45.63 -6.14
C THR A 27 -9.64 -44.34 -6.92
N ASP A 28 -8.41 -44.15 -7.42
CA ASP A 28 -7.96 -42.90 -8.05
C ASP A 28 -8.70 -42.53 -9.37
N ALA A 29 -9.64 -43.36 -9.83
CA ALA A 29 -10.47 -43.10 -11.00
C ALA A 29 -11.66 -42.15 -10.73
N ASP A 30 -12.12 -42.02 -9.48
CA ASP A 30 -13.27 -41.15 -9.12
C ASP A 30 -12.92 -39.67 -8.97
N LEU A 31 -11.62 -39.31 -8.99
CA LEU A 31 -11.13 -37.93 -8.90
C LEU A 31 -11.09 -37.21 -10.27
N ALA A 32 -11.34 -37.91 -11.38
CA ALA A 32 -11.06 -37.42 -12.73
C ALA A 32 -12.29 -36.86 -13.51
N LYS A 33 -13.45 -36.66 -12.86
CA LYS A 33 -14.67 -36.13 -13.51
C LYS A 33 -15.33 -35.00 -12.72
N GLY A 34 -14.70 -33.83 -12.73
CA GLY A 34 -15.25 -32.60 -12.13
C GLY A 34 -14.58 -31.29 -12.58
N SER A 35 -13.63 -31.33 -13.51
CA SER A 35 -12.77 -30.20 -13.91
C SER A 35 -13.17 -29.55 -15.24
N ALA A 36 -14.46 -29.29 -15.42
CA ALA A 36 -14.97 -28.54 -16.57
C ALA A 36 -16.09 -27.58 -16.16
N LEU A 37 -15.70 -26.35 -15.80
CA LEU A 37 -16.38 -25.08 -16.11
C LEU A 37 -15.78 -23.92 -15.29
N ARG A 38 -15.71 -22.74 -15.91
CA ARG A 38 -15.21 -21.43 -15.39
C ARG A 38 -13.69 -21.31 -15.22
N ASN A 39 -13.05 -20.94 -16.33
CA ASN A 39 -11.87 -20.07 -16.30
C ASN A 39 -12.29 -18.69 -15.76
N ASP A 40 -12.33 -18.52 -14.44
CA ASP A 40 -12.26 -17.19 -13.85
C ASP A 40 -10.82 -16.68 -14.07
N ALA A 41 -10.66 -15.65 -14.90
CA ALA A 41 -9.36 -15.12 -15.27
C ALA A 41 -8.56 -14.71 -14.03
N GLN A 42 -7.31 -15.20 -13.92
CA GLN A 42 -6.40 -14.77 -12.88
C GLN A 42 -6.18 -13.25 -12.97
N PRO A 43 -6.03 -12.54 -11.83
CA PRO A 43 -5.74 -11.11 -11.85
C PRO A 43 -4.34 -10.88 -12.46
N SER A 44 -4.31 -10.34 -13.67
CA SER A 44 -3.08 -9.91 -14.33
C SER A 44 -2.44 -8.76 -13.56
N TYR A 45 -1.32 -9.02 -12.90
CA TYR A 45 -0.54 -7.97 -12.24
C TYR A 45 0.23 -7.17 -13.30
N LEU A 46 -0.22 -5.95 -13.58
CA LEU A 46 0.50 -5.04 -14.47
C LEU A 46 1.49 -4.20 -13.65
N TYR A 47 2.79 -4.49 -13.81
CA TYR A 47 3.85 -3.67 -13.20
C TYR A 47 4.41 -2.73 -14.27
N SER A 48 4.30 -1.42 -14.07
CA SER A 48 4.89 -0.45 -14.98
C SER A 48 5.26 0.85 -14.28
N ALA A 49 6.50 1.29 -14.51
CA ALA A 49 6.96 2.64 -14.28
C ALA A 49 6.90 3.41 -15.61
N SER A 50 5.69 3.69 -16.11
CA SER A 50 5.48 4.57 -17.27
C SER A 50 4.66 5.79 -16.85
N HIS A 51 5.19 6.97 -17.15
CA HIS A 51 4.63 8.27 -16.77
C HIS A 51 3.62 8.81 -17.81
N ARG A 52 3.28 8.03 -18.85
CA ARG A 52 2.32 8.42 -19.91
C ARG A 52 1.13 7.50 -19.96
N LEU A 53 -0.04 8.06 -19.66
CA LEU A 53 -1.32 7.37 -19.60
C LEU A 53 -2.29 8.06 -20.56
N MET A 54 -2.74 7.35 -21.60
CA MET A 54 -3.55 7.90 -22.69
C MET A 54 -4.98 7.37 -22.62
N HIS A 55 -5.96 8.27 -22.48
CA HIS A 55 -7.38 7.91 -22.51
C HIS A 55 -7.92 7.93 -23.95
N LYS A 56 -8.37 6.79 -24.47
CA LYS A 56 -9.12 6.70 -25.74
C LYS A 56 -10.62 6.56 -25.46
N PRO A 57 -11.46 7.55 -25.79
CA PRO A 57 -12.90 7.39 -25.68
C PRO A 57 -13.42 6.40 -26.75
N ARG A 58 -14.21 5.40 -26.31
CA ARG A 58 -15.04 4.55 -27.18
C ARG A 58 -16.50 4.61 -26.71
N LYS A 59 -17.43 4.22 -27.60
CA LYS A 59 -18.84 4.04 -27.24
C LYS A 59 -18.97 2.81 -26.32
N SER A 60 -19.85 2.94 -25.32
CA SER A 60 -20.25 1.97 -24.29
C SER A 60 -19.18 1.38 -23.36
N GLY A 61 -19.17 1.86 -22.11
CA GLY A 61 -19.19 1.01 -20.92
C GLY A 61 -17.87 0.48 -20.36
N GLU A 62 -16.87 0.20 -21.20
CA GLU A 62 -15.61 -0.41 -20.76
C GLU A 62 -14.46 0.61 -20.78
N CYS A 63 -13.76 0.75 -19.64
CA CYS A 63 -12.56 1.56 -19.51
C CYS A 63 -11.35 0.64 -19.36
N ASN A 64 -10.58 0.49 -20.45
CA ASN A 64 -9.29 -0.19 -20.43
C ASN A 64 -8.19 0.88 -20.39
N LEU A 65 -7.34 0.83 -19.37
CA LEU A 65 -6.09 1.57 -19.35
C LEU A 65 -5.04 0.80 -20.18
N GLU A 66 -4.60 1.37 -21.30
CA GLU A 66 -3.38 0.92 -21.98
C GLU A 66 -2.17 1.64 -21.37
N VAL A 67 -1.21 0.86 -20.87
CA VAL A 67 0.12 1.35 -20.53
C VAL A 67 0.97 1.29 -21.79
N VAL A 68 1.44 2.45 -22.27
CA VAL A 68 2.37 2.50 -23.39
C VAL A 68 3.80 2.40 -22.86
N VAL A 69 4.47 1.31 -23.23
CA VAL A 69 5.94 1.19 -23.20
C VAL A 69 6.45 1.63 -24.57
N LYS A 70 7.55 2.38 -24.60
CA LYS A 70 8.12 2.90 -25.85
C LYS A 70 8.68 1.74 -26.69
N ASP A 71 8.41 1.79 -28.00
CA ASP A 71 9.03 0.99 -29.05
C ASP A 71 8.84 -0.55 -29.01
N GLY A 72 7.63 -1.00 -29.38
CA GLY A 72 7.47 -2.19 -30.24
C GLY A 72 7.01 -3.51 -29.62
N VAL A 73 5.90 -4.03 -30.16
CA VAL A 73 5.40 -5.42 -30.04
C VAL A 73 5.06 -5.92 -28.63
N VAL A 74 3.75 -6.04 -28.36
CA VAL A 74 3.25 -6.93 -27.31
C VAL A 74 3.44 -8.37 -27.76
N SER A 75 4.58 -8.98 -27.44
CA SER A 75 4.75 -10.43 -27.54
C SER A 75 4.12 -11.08 -26.30
N THR A 76 3.07 -11.87 -26.49
CA THR A 76 2.51 -12.73 -25.44
C THR A 76 3.32 -14.01 -25.29
N GLU A 77 4.65 -13.89 -25.20
CA GLU A 77 5.53 -15.02 -24.91
C GLU A 77 5.81 -15.08 -23.41
N VAL A 78 5.39 -16.19 -22.81
CA VAL A 78 5.59 -16.50 -21.40
C VAL A 78 7.06 -16.85 -21.18
N LEU A 79 7.89 -15.85 -20.89
CA LEU A 79 9.23 -16.07 -20.35
C LEU A 79 9.11 -16.85 -19.04
N HIS A 80 9.54 -18.11 -19.08
CA HIS A 80 9.72 -18.93 -17.88
C HIS A 80 10.89 -18.37 -17.06
N GLY A 81 10.57 -17.47 -16.13
CA GLY A 81 11.52 -16.90 -15.17
C GLY A 81 11.29 -17.46 -13.77
N GLU A 82 12.11 -18.45 -13.41
CA GLU A 82 12.46 -18.95 -12.07
C GLU A 82 11.36 -18.96 -10.97
N GLU A 83 10.94 -20.17 -10.58
CA GLU A 83 10.16 -20.41 -9.36
C GLU A 83 10.96 -20.02 -8.10
N MET A 84 10.79 -18.78 -7.63
CA MET A 84 11.15 -18.40 -6.26
C MET A 84 10.16 -19.05 -5.27
N SER A 85 10.39 -20.33 -5.00
CA SER A 85 9.64 -21.19 -4.09
C SER A 85 9.87 -20.86 -2.60
N HIS A 86 9.57 -19.62 -2.22
CA HIS A 86 9.48 -19.23 -0.81
C HIS A 86 8.06 -19.45 -0.28
N ILE A 87 7.86 -20.65 0.27
CA ILE A 87 6.74 -20.95 1.17
C ILE A 87 6.90 -20.05 2.41
N HIS A 88 6.28 -18.87 2.37
CA HIS A 88 6.12 -18.04 3.55
C HIS A 88 5.08 -18.68 4.48
N SER A 89 5.56 -19.58 5.35
CA SER A 89 4.85 -19.94 6.57
C SER A 89 4.74 -18.67 7.43
N VAL A 90 3.52 -18.16 7.58
CA VAL A 90 3.25 -16.95 8.36
C VAL A 90 3.33 -17.28 9.85
N GLY A 91 4.56 -17.31 10.37
CA GLY A 91 4.84 -17.46 11.80
C GLY A 91 4.45 -16.22 12.60
N PRO A 92 4.14 -16.35 13.89
CA PRO A 92 3.78 -15.22 14.73
C PRO A 92 5.01 -14.37 15.07
N GLY A 93 5.10 -13.18 14.48
CA GLY A 93 6.07 -12.15 14.92
C GLY A 93 7.04 -11.63 13.86
N ASP A 94 6.61 -11.38 12.63
CA ASP A 94 7.42 -10.64 11.66
C ASP A 94 7.74 -9.21 12.18
N PRO A 95 9.02 -8.82 12.31
CA PRO A 95 9.43 -7.46 12.70
C PRO A 95 8.93 -6.36 11.77
N LEU A 96 8.68 -6.65 10.49
CA LEU A 96 8.04 -5.70 9.57
C LEU A 96 6.61 -5.39 10.02
N LEU A 97 5.82 -6.40 10.42
CA LEU A 97 4.43 -6.21 10.83
C LEU A 97 4.33 -5.38 12.12
N ALA A 98 5.28 -5.53 13.05
CA ALA A 98 5.36 -4.71 14.25
C ALA A 98 5.73 -3.24 13.93
N LYS A 99 6.68 -3.01 13.02
CA LYS A 99 7.01 -1.65 12.52
C LYS A 99 5.86 -1.05 11.72
N GLN A 100 5.14 -1.86 10.94
CA GLN A 100 3.95 -1.47 10.18
C GLN A 100 2.81 -1.04 11.12
N LYS A 101 2.57 -1.74 12.23
CA LYS A 101 1.63 -1.29 13.29
C LYS A 101 2.02 0.07 13.89
N HIS A 102 3.31 0.34 14.11
CA HIS A 102 3.78 1.65 14.58
C HIS A 102 3.59 2.74 13.52
N HIS A 103 3.89 2.44 12.26
CA HIS A 103 3.68 3.35 11.14
C HIS A 103 2.20 3.63 10.86
N HIS A 104 1.30 2.65 10.91
CA HIS A 104 -0.15 2.91 10.82
C HIS A 104 -0.66 3.66 12.05
N ARG A 105 -0.11 3.45 13.26
CA ARG A 105 -0.48 4.26 14.44
C ARG A 105 -0.08 5.72 14.26
N LYS A 106 1.15 5.99 13.80
CA LYS A 106 1.61 7.36 13.53
C LYS A 106 0.97 7.98 12.29
N ALA A 107 0.72 7.20 11.24
CA ALA A 107 -0.08 7.64 10.10
C ALA A 107 -1.48 8.00 10.59
N PHE A 108 -2.12 7.19 11.43
CA PHE A 108 -3.40 7.53 12.07
C PHE A 108 -3.30 8.77 12.97
N GLU A 109 -2.20 9.01 13.71
CA GLU A 109 -2.03 10.25 14.47
C GLU A 109 -1.81 11.48 13.58
N TYR A 110 -1.04 11.38 12.49
CA TYR A 110 -0.82 12.47 11.54
C TYR A 110 -2.04 12.73 10.67
N ILE A 111 -2.71 11.68 10.21
CA ILE A 111 -4.01 11.73 9.53
C ILE A 111 -5.04 12.31 10.50
N SER A 112 -5.16 11.85 11.75
CA SER A 112 -6.09 12.41 12.73
C SER A 112 -5.80 13.89 13.06
N LYS A 113 -4.53 14.28 13.18
CA LYS A 113 -4.13 15.69 13.37
C LYS A 113 -4.35 16.56 12.13
N ALA A 114 -4.16 16.02 10.93
CA ALA A 114 -4.37 16.73 9.66
C ALA A 114 -5.85 16.76 9.23
N LEU A 115 -6.61 15.74 9.61
CA LEU A 115 -8.07 15.65 9.44
C LEU A 115 -8.83 16.43 10.49
N LYS A 116 -8.20 16.81 11.61
CA LYS A 116 -8.86 17.27 12.85
C LYS A 116 -10.17 16.49 13.07
N ILE A 117 -10.05 15.25 13.52
CA ILE A 117 -11.24 14.37 13.69
C ILE A 117 -12.27 15.00 14.66
N ASP A 118 -11.84 15.93 15.51
CA ASP A 118 -12.72 16.86 16.21
C ASP A 118 -13.08 18.09 15.32
N GLU A 119 -14.39 18.29 15.14
CA GLU A 119 -15.09 19.41 14.46
C GLU A 119 -15.06 19.45 12.92
N GLU A 120 -13.91 19.46 12.23
CA GLU A 120 -13.92 19.73 10.77
C GLU A 120 -14.47 18.55 9.93
N ASN A 121 -14.22 17.31 10.34
CA ASN A 121 -14.87 16.14 9.72
C ASN A 121 -16.36 15.99 10.09
N GLU A 122 -16.82 16.63 11.17
CA GLU A 122 -18.25 16.67 11.48
C GLU A 122 -19.02 17.35 10.34
N VAL A 123 -18.42 18.35 9.70
CA VAL A 123 -18.98 19.03 8.52
C VAL A 123 -19.13 18.06 7.34
N LEU A 124 -18.15 17.19 7.08
CA LEU A 124 -18.24 16.19 6.00
C LEU A 124 -19.31 15.14 6.30
N PHE A 125 -19.36 14.58 7.51
CA PHE A 125 -20.36 13.57 7.87
C PHE A 125 -21.79 14.15 7.96
N ARG A 126 -21.94 15.41 8.39
CA ARG A 126 -23.24 16.12 8.40
C ARG A 126 -23.70 16.53 7.00
N LYS A 127 -22.80 16.97 6.11
CA LYS A 127 -23.14 17.42 4.75
C LYS A 127 -23.17 16.31 3.69
N CYS A 128 -22.52 15.18 3.95
CA CYS A 128 -22.46 14.03 3.02
C CYS A 128 -22.83 12.72 3.74
N PRO A 129 -24.11 12.54 4.12
CA PRO A 129 -24.55 11.35 4.86
C PRO A 129 -24.33 10.04 4.10
N GLU A 130 -24.26 10.06 2.78
CA GLU A 130 -23.97 8.91 1.93
C GLU A 130 -22.58 8.31 2.19
N PHE A 131 -21.59 9.13 2.54
CA PHE A 131 -20.27 8.66 2.93
C PHE A 131 -20.35 7.77 4.18
N TYR A 132 -21.04 8.25 5.21
CA TYR A 132 -21.29 7.50 6.44
C TYR A 132 -22.17 6.26 6.20
N GLN A 133 -23.20 6.36 5.35
CA GLN A 133 -24.00 5.18 4.95
C GLN A 133 -23.13 4.09 4.31
N ASN A 134 -22.16 4.46 3.46
CA ASN A 134 -21.23 3.51 2.87
C ASN A 134 -20.26 2.93 3.91
N MET A 135 -19.74 3.72 4.84
CA MET A 135 -18.97 3.19 5.99
C MET A 135 -19.77 2.10 6.75
N ILE A 136 -21.03 2.36 7.10
CA ILE A 136 -21.89 1.37 7.80
C ILE A 136 -22.16 0.13 6.93
N ARG A 137 -22.37 0.29 5.61
CA ARG A 137 -22.53 -0.84 4.67
C ARG A 137 -21.26 -1.70 4.61
N ILE A 138 -20.09 -1.09 4.63
CA ILE A 138 -18.78 -1.78 4.64
C ILE A 138 -18.56 -2.48 5.97
N GLN A 139 -18.81 -1.83 7.11
CA GLN A 139 -18.69 -2.44 8.45
C GLN A 139 -19.58 -3.68 8.60
N LYS A 140 -20.81 -3.65 8.06
CA LYS A 140 -21.70 -4.83 8.02
C LYS A 140 -21.17 -5.98 7.13
N CYS A 141 -20.18 -5.73 6.29
CA CYS A 141 -19.55 -6.74 5.43
C CYS A 141 -18.21 -7.28 5.97
N VAL A 142 -17.58 -6.63 6.95
CA VAL A 142 -16.25 -7.01 7.47
C VAL A 142 -16.39 -7.50 8.91
N THR A 143 -16.12 -8.78 9.14
CA THR A 143 -16.09 -9.36 10.49
C THR A 143 -14.82 -8.95 11.23
N PHE A 144 -14.87 -8.92 12.56
CA PHE A 144 -13.67 -8.64 13.36
C PHE A 144 -12.56 -9.67 13.10
N ASN A 145 -12.87 -10.94 12.87
CA ASN A 145 -11.86 -11.96 12.54
C ASN A 145 -11.13 -11.66 11.20
N GLN A 146 -11.82 -11.12 10.19
CA GLN A 146 -11.17 -10.63 8.97
C GLN A 146 -10.27 -9.43 9.28
N ALA A 147 -10.74 -8.46 10.08
CA ALA A 147 -9.94 -7.31 10.46
C ALA A 147 -8.68 -7.70 11.27
N LYS A 148 -8.78 -8.71 12.15
CA LYS A 148 -7.62 -9.30 12.86
C LYS A 148 -6.66 -9.98 11.88
N GLY A 149 -7.15 -10.76 10.92
CA GLY A 149 -6.31 -11.44 9.93
C GLY A 149 -5.59 -10.49 8.95
N ILE A 150 -6.24 -9.40 8.56
CA ILE A 150 -5.72 -8.44 7.55
C ILE A 150 -4.81 -7.38 8.19
N PHE A 151 -5.21 -6.80 9.34
CA PHE A 151 -4.51 -5.66 9.96
C PHE A 151 -3.80 -6.02 11.27
N GLY A 152 -3.95 -7.25 11.76
CA GLY A 152 -3.30 -7.72 12.97
C GLY A 152 -3.85 -7.11 14.27
N PHE A 153 -5.08 -6.59 14.28
CA PHE A 153 -5.71 -6.05 15.49
C PHE A 153 -5.85 -7.10 16.60
N GLY A 154 -5.80 -6.64 17.85
CA GLY A 154 -6.07 -7.46 19.03
C GLY A 154 -7.39 -7.09 19.71
N ASP A 155 -7.86 -7.94 20.62
CA ASP A 155 -9.09 -7.71 21.39
C ASP A 155 -8.95 -6.52 22.39
N SER A 156 -7.72 -6.02 22.57
CA SER A 156 -7.38 -4.81 23.35
C SER A 156 -7.22 -3.54 22.50
N ASP A 157 -7.35 -3.59 21.18
CA ASP A 157 -7.40 -2.38 20.35
C ASP A 157 -8.75 -1.67 20.48
N VAL A 158 -8.71 -0.34 20.58
CA VAL A 158 -9.94 0.48 20.69
C VAL A 158 -10.83 0.35 19.44
N ILE A 159 -12.14 0.32 19.65
CA ILE A 159 -13.16 0.09 18.61
C ILE A 159 -13.06 1.05 17.40
N GLY A 160 -12.54 2.26 17.60
CA GLY A 160 -12.26 3.21 16.52
C GLY A 160 -11.19 2.71 15.54
N LYS A 161 -10.12 2.07 16.02
CA LYS A 161 -9.10 1.46 15.14
C LYS A 161 -9.65 0.26 14.38
N VAL A 162 -10.41 -0.59 15.07
CA VAL A 162 -11.00 -1.80 14.49
C VAL A 162 -12.01 -1.47 13.39
N SER A 163 -12.74 -0.36 13.54
CA SER A 163 -13.72 0.11 12.55
C SER A 163 -13.15 1.04 11.47
N PHE A 164 -11.94 1.58 11.66
CA PHE A 164 -11.27 2.48 10.73
C PHE A 164 -11.10 1.96 9.28
N PRO A 165 -10.83 0.67 9.01
CA PRO A 165 -10.73 0.18 7.62
C PRO A 165 -11.95 0.47 6.75
N ALA A 166 -13.14 0.65 7.34
CA ALA A 166 -14.33 1.05 6.60
C ALA A 166 -14.35 2.54 6.20
N VAL A 167 -13.62 3.39 6.93
CA VAL A 167 -13.39 4.80 6.58
C VAL A 167 -12.50 4.86 5.33
N GLU A 168 -11.37 4.15 5.34
CA GLU A 168 -10.43 4.08 4.21
C GLU A 168 -11.06 3.45 2.94
N ALA A 169 -11.96 2.49 3.13
CA ALA A 169 -12.67 1.81 2.05
C ALA A 169 -13.78 2.67 1.42
N ALA A 170 -14.47 3.55 2.18
CA ALA A 170 -15.62 4.29 1.70
C ALA A 170 -15.35 5.22 0.49
N PRO A 171 -14.20 5.94 0.40
CA PRO A 171 -13.80 6.70 -0.79
C PRO A 171 -13.71 5.88 -2.10
N SER A 172 -13.51 4.55 -2.01
CA SER A 172 -13.44 3.67 -3.19
C SER A 172 -14.76 3.55 -3.96
N PHE A 173 -15.86 4.05 -3.39
CA PHE A 173 -17.20 3.97 -3.97
C PHE A 173 -17.74 5.37 -4.28
N SER A 174 -18.01 5.66 -5.56
CA SER A 174 -18.50 6.96 -6.03
C SER A 174 -19.78 7.44 -5.34
N THR A 175 -20.61 6.51 -4.85
CA THR A 175 -21.82 6.80 -4.07
C THR A 175 -21.53 7.48 -2.73
N SER A 176 -20.28 7.49 -2.25
CA SER A 176 -19.84 8.26 -1.09
C SER A 176 -19.69 9.75 -1.36
N PHE A 177 -19.72 10.18 -2.64
CA PHE A 177 -19.58 11.57 -3.07
C PHE A 177 -20.67 11.95 -4.10
N PRO A 178 -21.96 11.95 -3.71
CA PRO A 178 -23.08 12.21 -4.62
C PRO A 178 -23.06 13.63 -5.20
N PHE A 179 -22.40 14.58 -4.53
CA PHE A 179 -22.18 15.93 -5.04
C PHE A 179 -21.25 15.97 -6.27
N ILE A 180 -20.41 14.95 -6.48
CA ILE A 180 -19.57 14.78 -7.68
C ILE A 180 -20.27 13.86 -8.69
N PHE A 181 -20.64 12.64 -8.26
CA PHE A 181 -21.03 11.55 -9.17
C PHE A 181 -22.54 11.31 -9.25
N GLY A 182 -23.34 12.03 -8.48
CA GLY A 182 -24.77 11.75 -8.29
C GLY A 182 -25.00 10.33 -7.79
N LYS A 183 -25.93 9.61 -8.41
CA LYS A 183 -26.22 8.20 -8.12
C LYS A 183 -25.44 7.21 -9.01
N LYS A 184 -24.49 7.68 -9.83
CA LYS A 184 -23.74 6.82 -10.77
C LYS A 184 -22.74 5.96 -10.01
N ALA A 185 -22.71 4.67 -10.31
CA ALA A 185 -21.66 3.76 -9.86
C ALA A 185 -20.46 3.88 -10.82
N VAL A 186 -19.46 4.67 -10.43
CA VAL A 186 -18.26 4.97 -11.23
C VAL A 186 -17.10 4.12 -10.69
N PRO A 187 -16.33 3.42 -11.54
CA PRO A 187 -15.12 2.71 -11.12
C PRO A 187 -14.09 3.66 -10.50
N CYS A 188 -13.41 3.21 -9.45
CA CYS A 188 -12.34 3.96 -8.78
C CYS A 188 -10.97 3.36 -9.17
N LEU A 189 -9.98 4.23 -9.38
CA LEU A 189 -8.57 3.87 -9.53
C LEU A 189 -7.80 4.44 -8.33
N VAL A 190 -7.10 3.58 -7.60
CA VAL A 190 -6.34 3.94 -6.41
C VAL A 190 -4.84 3.80 -6.68
N PRO A 191 -4.10 4.91 -6.91
CA PRO A 191 -2.65 4.91 -6.90
C PRO A 191 -2.15 4.96 -5.45
N CYS A 192 -1.41 3.95 -5.01
CA CYS A 192 -0.88 3.89 -3.64
C CYS A 192 0.45 3.12 -3.57
N ALA A 193 1.18 3.26 -2.46
CA ALA A 193 2.26 2.32 -2.15
C ALA A 193 1.68 0.99 -1.69
N ILE A 194 2.42 -0.11 -1.89
CA ILE A 194 1.92 -1.48 -1.64
C ILE A 194 1.53 -1.77 -0.17
N ASP A 195 1.93 -0.95 0.81
CA ASP A 195 1.49 -1.10 2.20
C ASP A 195 0.01 -0.73 2.45
N GLN A 196 -0.67 -0.11 1.48
CA GLN A 196 -2.11 0.16 1.56
C GLN A 196 -3.00 -0.93 0.92
N ASP A 197 -2.41 -1.86 0.14
CA ASP A 197 -3.11 -2.99 -0.49
C ASP A 197 -4.06 -3.77 0.46
N PRO A 198 -3.73 -4.03 1.75
CA PRO A 198 -4.65 -4.69 2.68
C PRO A 198 -6.02 -4.02 2.83
N TYR A 199 -6.09 -2.68 2.81
CA TYR A 199 -7.36 -1.93 2.87
C TYR A 199 -8.19 -2.12 1.60
N PHE A 200 -7.53 -2.10 0.43
CA PHE A 200 -8.23 -2.14 -0.85
C PHE A 200 -8.55 -3.56 -1.32
N ARG A 201 -7.79 -4.59 -0.91
CA ARG A 201 -8.20 -5.99 -1.04
C ARG A 201 -9.49 -6.26 -0.27
N MET A 202 -9.55 -5.85 1.00
CA MET A 202 -10.79 -5.88 1.78
C MET A 202 -11.92 -5.12 1.06
N SER A 203 -11.63 -3.92 0.52
CA SER A 203 -12.61 -3.12 -0.22
C SER A 203 -13.13 -3.82 -1.49
N ARG A 204 -12.30 -4.55 -2.22
CA ARG A 204 -12.67 -5.32 -3.43
C ARG A 204 -13.59 -6.51 -3.11
N ASP A 205 -13.41 -7.16 -1.96
CA ASP A 205 -14.30 -8.23 -1.50
C ASP A 205 -15.66 -7.67 -1.04
N VAL A 206 -15.64 -6.54 -0.34
CA VAL A 206 -16.86 -5.82 0.07
C VAL A 206 -17.63 -5.27 -1.13
N ALA A 207 -16.94 -4.74 -2.15
CA ALA A 207 -17.56 -4.19 -3.36
C ALA A 207 -18.52 -5.20 -4.03
N ALA A 208 -18.10 -6.45 -4.17
CA ALA A 208 -18.91 -7.52 -4.73
C ALA A 208 -20.20 -7.77 -3.93
N ARG A 209 -20.14 -7.70 -2.59
CA ARG A 209 -21.31 -7.86 -1.71
C ARG A 209 -22.25 -6.66 -1.77
N LEU A 210 -21.72 -5.45 -1.94
CA LEU A 210 -22.49 -4.22 -2.07
C LEU A 210 -22.99 -3.96 -3.49
N LYS A 211 -22.64 -4.81 -4.46
CA LYS A 211 -22.91 -4.65 -5.91
C LYS A 211 -22.32 -3.35 -6.49
N PHE A 212 -21.16 -2.94 -5.96
CA PHE A 212 -20.39 -1.82 -6.49
C PHE A 212 -19.24 -2.31 -7.38
N PRO A 213 -18.75 -1.49 -8.33
CA PRO A 213 -17.49 -1.76 -9.03
C PRO A 213 -16.36 -2.00 -8.03
N LYS A 214 -15.51 -3.00 -8.30
CA LYS A 214 -14.27 -3.20 -7.53
C LYS A 214 -13.30 -2.06 -7.84
N PRO A 215 -12.65 -1.43 -6.85
CA PRO A 215 -11.58 -0.47 -7.15
C PRO A 215 -10.40 -1.18 -7.83
N SER A 216 -9.84 -0.51 -8.82
CA SER A 216 -8.57 -0.86 -9.47
C SER A 216 -7.42 -0.21 -8.71
N LEU A 217 -6.22 -0.82 -8.77
CA LEU A 217 -5.05 -0.35 -8.04
C LEU A 217 -3.82 -0.22 -8.94
N LEU A 218 -2.99 0.77 -8.64
CA LEU A 218 -1.64 0.90 -9.16
C LEU A 218 -0.68 1.03 -7.97
N HIS A 219 0.27 0.10 -7.86
CA HIS A 219 1.17 0.00 -6.71
C HIS A 219 2.54 0.60 -7.03
N SER A 220 2.98 1.57 -6.21
CA SER A 220 4.35 2.06 -6.22
C SER A 220 5.27 1.21 -5.34
N THR A 221 6.57 1.23 -5.65
CA THR A 221 7.63 0.89 -4.69
C THR A 221 7.68 1.91 -3.55
N PHE A 222 8.47 1.61 -2.51
CA PHE A 222 8.77 2.56 -1.45
C PHE A 222 9.98 3.42 -1.80
N LEU A 223 9.89 4.73 -1.54
CA LEU A 223 11.07 5.58 -1.43
C LEU A 223 11.86 5.16 -0.17
N PRO A 224 13.14 4.75 -0.30
CA PRO A 224 13.91 4.22 0.83
C PRO A 224 14.29 5.32 1.83
N ALA A 225 14.50 4.94 3.09
CA ALA A 225 15.11 5.81 4.09
C ALA A 225 16.58 6.09 3.75
N LEU A 226 17.10 7.22 4.23
CA LEU A 226 18.49 7.62 4.01
C LEU A 226 19.47 6.52 4.47
N GLN A 227 19.23 5.86 5.60
CA GLN A 227 20.15 4.85 6.13
C GLN A 227 20.16 3.51 5.38
N GLY A 228 19.27 3.27 4.41
CA GLY A 228 19.28 2.06 3.60
C GLY A 228 17.91 1.54 3.17
N ALA A 229 17.91 0.71 2.11
CA ALA A 229 16.69 0.22 1.46
C ALA A 229 15.86 -0.75 2.34
N GLN A 230 16.44 -1.29 3.41
CA GLN A 230 15.74 -2.13 4.40
C GLN A 230 14.75 -1.34 5.27
N HIS A 231 14.73 -0.01 5.16
CA HIS A 231 13.88 0.86 5.97
C HIS A 231 13.09 1.81 5.06
N LYS A 232 11.76 1.90 5.28
CA LYS A 232 10.89 2.90 4.64
C LYS A 232 11.15 4.28 5.25
N MET A 233 11.19 5.33 4.43
CA MET A 233 11.28 6.71 4.90
C MET A 233 10.15 7.00 5.90
N SER A 234 10.48 7.58 7.07
CA SER A 234 9.54 7.74 8.18
C SER A 234 9.83 9.05 8.93
N ALA A 235 8.80 9.89 9.07
CA ALA A 235 8.87 11.13 9.84
C ALA A 235 9.14 10.92 11.35
N SER A 236 9.26 9.66 11.79
CA SER A 236 9.68 9.29 13.14
C SER A 236 11.16 9.55 13.43
N ASP A 237 12.03 9.49 12.40
CA ASP A 237 13.45 9.83 12.51
C ASP A 237 13.75 11.03 11.59
N PRO A 238 14.06 12.22 12.17
CA PRO A 238 14.41 13.40 11.40
C PRO A 238 15.65 13.25 10.50
N ASN A 239 16.50 12.26 10.76
CA ASN A 239 17.71 11.97 9.97
C ASN A 239 17.50 10.90 8.89
N ALA A 240 16.40 10.14 8.95
CA ALA A 240 16.05 9.11 7.96
C ALA A 240 15.36 9.65 6.70
N SER A 241 14.88 10.90 6.77
CA SER A 241 13.96 11.47 5.79
C SER A 241 14.42 12.84 5.33
N ILE A 242 14.32 13.11 4.03
CA ILE A 242 14.33 14.48 3.49
C ILE A 242 12.89 14.99 3.60
N PHE A 243 12.68 16.07 4.32
CA PHE A 243 11.36 16.68 4.49
C PHE A 243 11.13 17.78 3.46
N LEU A 244 9.86 17.98 3.08
CA LEU A 244 9.48 19.03 2.14
C LEU A 244 9.65 20.45 2.70
N ASN A 245 9.96 20.61 4.00
CA ASN A 245 10.34 21.86 4.64
C ASN A 245 11.84 21.93 5.01
N ASP A 246 12.68 20.96 4.59
CA ASP A 246 14.13 21.09 4.75
C ASP A 246 14.66 22.24 3.87
N THR A 247 15.63 22.98 4.41
CA THR A 247 16.43 23.95 3.65
C THR A 247 17.45 23.26 2.75
N VAL A 248 17.95 23.96 1.73
CA VAL A 248 19.07 23.51 0.86
C VAL A 248 20.24 22.94 1.67
N LYS A 249 20.61 23.60 2.79
CA LYS A 249 21.69 23.15 3.68
C LYS A 249 21.34 21.85 4.40
N GLN A 250 20.09 21.66 4.83
CA GLN A 250 19.63 20.41 5.45
C GLN A 250 19.59 19.26 4.42
N ILE A 251 19.07 19.49 3.21
CA ILE A 251 19.06 18.49 2.12
C ILE A 251 20.49 18.00 1.84
N LYS A 252 21.42 18.94 1.58
CA LYS A 252 22.85 18.67 1.36
C LYS A 252 23.48 17.88 2.52
N ASN A 253 23.26 18.33 3.75
CA ASN A 253 23.82 17.68 4.93
C ASN A 253 23.25 16.26 5.12
N LYS A 254 21.95 16.07 4.88
CA LYS A 254 21.29 14.76 5.04
C LYS A 254 21.77 13.75 4.00
N ILE A 255 21.86 14.14 2.73
CA ILE A 255 22.38 13.25 1.68
C ILE A 255 23.85 12.92 1.93
N ASN A 256 24.68 13.92 2.24
CA ASN A 256 26.11 13.69 2.49
C ASN A 256 26.36 12.79 3.71
N LYS A 257 25.69 13.05 4.84
CA LYS A 257 25.98 12.38 6.12
C LYS A 257 25.19 11.09 6.38
N TYR A 258 23.94 11.00 5.90
CA TYR A 258 23.03 9.91 6.27
C TYR A 258 22.61 9.02 5.10
N ALA A 259 22.71 9.45 3.83
CA ALA A 259 22.44 8.57 2.70
C ALA A 259 23.50 7.44 2.65
N PHE A 260 23.05 6.19 2.76
CA PHE A 260 23.91 5.01 2.66
C PHE A 260 24.53 4.91 1.26
N SER A 261 25.85 4.66 1.24
CA SER A 261 26.66 4.53 0.02
C SER A 261 26.74 3.08 -0.41
N GLY A 262 26.60 2.83 -1.71
CA GLY A 262 26.98 1.57 -2.35
C GLY A 262 28.43 1.53 -2.86
N GLY A 263 29.20 2.60 -2.71
CA GLY A 263 30.62 2.68 -3.08
C GLY A 263 31.55 2.04 -2.04
N GLN A 264 32.85 2.00 -2.36
CA GLN A 264 33.89 1.38 -1.51
C GLN A 264 34.39 2.33 -0.41
N ALA A 265 35.23 1.81 0.50
CA ALA A 265 35.76 2.57 1.62
C ALA A 265 36.84 3.60 1.21
N THR A 266 37.64 3.29 0.17
CA THR A 266 38.64 4.21 -0.38
C THR A 266 38.38 4.54 -1.85
N VAL A 267 39.02 5.60 -2.36
CA VAL A 267 38.89 6.00 -3.76
C VAL A 267 39.50 4.95 -4.67
N GLU A 268 40.65 4.39 -4.29
CA GLU A 268 41.41 3.39 -5.03
C GLU A 268 40.58 2.12 -5.23
N GLU A 269 40.00 1.58 -4.15
CA GLU A 269 39.10 0.43 -4.24
C GLU A 269 37.86 0.74 -5.09
N HIS A 270 37.34 1.96 -5.04
CA HIS A 270 36.17 2.35 -5.81
C HIS A 270 36.48 2.52 -7.30
N ARG A 271 37.69 2.97 -7.67
CA ARG A 271 38.18 2.97 -9.06
C ARG A 271 38.39 1.55 -9.60
N GLU A 272 38.76 0.59 -8.74
CA GLU A 272 39.01 -0.81 -9.13
C GLU A 272 37.71 -1.63 -9.20
N LYS A 273 36.81 -1.48 -8.22
CA LYS A 273 35.65 -2.37 -7.98
C LYS A 273 34.29 -1.72 -8.26
N GLY A 274 34.25 -0.42 -8.53
CA GLY A 274 33.01 0.33 -8.74
C GLY A 274 32.13 0.48 -7.49
N GLY A 275 30.91 0.97 -7.71
CA GLY A 275 29.84 1.13 -6.72
C GLY A 275 28.59 0.34 -7.05
N ASN A 276 27.89 -0.12 -6.02
CA ASN A 276 26.69 -0.93 -6.17
C ASN A 276 25.41 -0.08 -6.14
N THR A 277 24.86 0.21 -7.32
CA THR A 277 23.62 1.00 -7.50
C THR A 277 22.38 0.34 -6.89
N SER A 278 22.40 -0.99 -6.72
CA SER A 278 21.27 -1.73 -6.14
C SER A 278 21.06 -1.46 -4.65
N VAL A 279 22.06 -0.90 -3.95
CA VAL A 279 21.99 -0.54 -2.52
C VAL A 279 22.20 0.95 -2.24
N ASP A 280 22.84 1.71 -3.14
CA ASP A 280 23.11 3.15 -2.95
C ASP A 280 21.81 3.99 -2.91
N ILE A 281 21.63 4.75 -1.84
CA ILE A 281 20.40 5.54 -1.64
C ILE A 281 20.37 6.80 -2.51
N SER A 282 21.52 7.36 -2.83
CA SER A 282 21.65 8.54 -3.70
C SER A 282 21.25 8.17 -5.12
N TYR A 283 21.76 7.04 -5.63
CA TYR A 283 21.31 6.50 -6.93
C TYR A 283 19.82 6.14 -6.90
N LYS A 284 19.34 5.45 -5.86
CA LYS A 284 17.91 5.14 -5.74
C LYS A 284 17.02 6.37 -5.76
N TYR A 285 17.42 7.50 -5.18
CA TYR A 285 16.62 8.72 -5.28
C TYR A 285 16.62 9.31 -6.70
N LEU A 286 17.73 9.21 -7.44
CA LEU A 286 17.75 9.61 -8.85
C LEU A 286 16.72 8.82 -9.68
N THR A 287 16.50 7.52 -9.41
CA THR A 287 15.46 6.74 -10.12
C THR A 287 14.02 7.16 -9.82
N PHE A 288 13.76 8.11 -8.91
CA PHE A 288 12.44 8.71 -8.67
C PHE A 288 12.34 10.18 -9.10
N PHE A 289 13.46 10.91 -9.14
CA PHE A 289 13.47 12.38 -9.29
C PHE A 289 14.25 12.89 -10.51
N LEU A 290 15.06 12.06 -11.18
CA LEU A 290 15.72 12.40 -12.43
C LEU A 290 14.84 11.93 -13.59
N GLU A 291 14.33 12.86 -14.40
CA GLU A 291 13.40 12.57 -15.50
C GLU A 291 14.09 12.12 -16.81
N ASP A 292 15.43 12.22 -16.87
CA ASP A 292 16.24 11.85 -18.02
C ASP A 292 16.76 10.42 -17.88
N ASP A 293 16.11 9.48 -18.58
CA ASP A 293 16.44 8.05 -18.59
C ASP A 293 17.85 7.78 -19.14
N ASP A 294 18.30 8.52 -20.15
CA ASP A 294 19.62 8.32 -20.76
C ASP A 294 20.72 8.76 -19.79
N ARG A 295 20.54 9.93 -19.15
CA ARG A 295 21.45 10.42 -18.10
C ARG A 295 21.45 9.52 -16.86
N LEU A 296 20.31 8.96 -16.47
CA LEU A 296 20.22 8.00 -15.38
C LEU A 296 21.02 6.72 -15.68
N ASN A 297 20.90 6.21 -16.91
CA ASN A 297 21.66 5.05 -17.39
C ASN A 297 23.17 5.33 -17.52
N GLU A 298 23.57 6.55 -17.90
CA GLU A 298 24.97 6.99 -17.92
C GLU A 298 25.56 7.00 -16.50
N ILE A 299 24.88 7.66 -15.56
CA ILE A 299 25.27 7.72 -14.13
C ILE A 299 25.40 6.30 -13.55
N LYS A 300 24.47 5.39 -13.89
CA LYS A 300 24.53 3.99 -13.47
C LYS A 300 25.85 3.34 -13.92
N LYS A 301 26.17 3.43 -15.21
CA LYS A 301 27.37 2.83 -15.81
C LYS A 301 28.65 3.42 -15.21
N GLN A 302 28.72 4.74 -15.06
CA GLN A 302 29.88 5.43 -14.48
C GLN A 302 30.08 5.06 -13.00
N TYR A 303 29.01 4.87 -12.23
CA TYR A 303 29.14 4.45 -10.83
C TYR A 303 29.54 2.97 -10.71
N GLU A 304 28.95 2.08 -11.52
CA GLU A 304 29.26 0.65 -11.51
C GLU A 304 30.66 0.34 -12.06
N SER A 305 31.22 1.19 -12.94
CA SER A 305 32.61 1.09 -13.41
C SER A 305 33.64 1.75 -12.49
N GLY A 306 33.21 2.55 -11.51
CA GLY A 306 34.11 3.34 -10.65
C GLY A 306 34.61 4.65 -11.25
N GLU A 307 34.07 5.08 -12.41
CA GLU A 307 34.37 6.37 -13.03
C GLU A 307 33.74 7.56 -12.27
N LEU A 308 32.55 7.37 -11.72
CA LEU A 308 31.87 8.35 -10.86
C LEU A 308 32.10 7.98 -9.39
N LEU A 309 32.59 8.92 -8.57
CA LEU A 309 32.75 8.70 -7.13
C LEU A 309 31.44 8.91 -6.37
N THR A 310 31.26 8.26 -5.22
CA THR A 310 30.10 8.46 -4.33
C THR A 310 29.83 9.93 -4.00
N GLY A 311 30.89 10.74 -3.79
CA GLY A 311 30.74 12.17 -3.52
C GLY A 311 30.11 12.96 -4.69
N GLU A 312 30.39 12.53 -5.91
CA GLU A 312 29.88 13.12 -7.14
C GLU A 312 28.44 12.65 -7.41
N LEU A 313 28.16 11.35 -7.23
CA LEU A 313 26.80 10.81 -7.24
C LEU A 313 25.88 11.53 -6.23
N LYS A 314 26.37 11.74 -5.00
CA LYS A 314 25.64 12.50 -3.96
C LYS A 314 25.42 13.96 -4.36
N LYS A 315 26.40 14.61 -5.01
CA LYS A 315 26.24 15.96 -5.55
C LYS A 315 25.13 16.01 -6.59
N ILE A 316 25.09 15.08 -7.54
CA ILE A 316 24.01 14.98 -8.54
C ILE A 316 22.65 14.80 -7.86
N ALA A 317 22.54 13.89 -6.89
CA ALA A 317 21.30 13.71 -6.12
C ALA A 317 20.85 14.98 -5.37
N ILE A 318 21.77 15.74 -4.78
CA ILE A 318 21.47 17.04 -4.15
C ILE A 318 20.97 18.05 -5.19
N GLU A 319 21.62 18.12 -6.35
CA GLU A 319 21.30 19.06 -7.44
C GLU A 319 19.96 18.72 -8.12
N THR A 320 19.55 17.44 -8.14
CA THR A 320 18.23 17.01 -8.62
C THR A 320 17.11 17.25 -7.60
N ILE A 321 17.33 16.90 -6.32
CA ILE A 321 16.28 16.94 -5.28
C ILE A 321 16.02 18.36 -4.77
N THR A 322 17.06 19.21 -4.70
CA THR A 322 16.93 20.55 -4.12
C THR A 322 15.93 21.44 -4.90
N PRO A 323 16.00 21.55 -6.25
CA PRO A 323 15.02 22.32 -7.03
C PRO A 323 13.59 21.79 -6.88
N PHE A 324 13.41 20.47 -6.81
CA PHE A 324 12.09 19.86 -6.59
C PHE A 324 11.47 20.32 -5.26
N VAL A 325 12.23 20.27 -4.17
CA VAL A 325 11.78 20.71 -2.85
C VAL A 325 11.54 22.23 -2.81
N GLN A 326 12.42 23.04 -3.39
CA GLN A 326 12.24 24.50 -3.46
C GLN A 326 11.01 24.90 -4.29
N ALA A 327 10.76 24.24 -5.42
CA ALA A 327 9.58 24.47 -6.25
C ALA A 327 8.29 24.06 -5.52
N TYR A 328 8.32 22.98 -4.74
CA TYR A 328 7.22 22.64 -3.83
C TYR A 328 7.00 23.72 -2.75
N GLN A 329 8.07 24.20 -2.10
CA GLN A 329 8.00 25.22 -1.06
C GLN A 329 7.40 26.54 -1.59
N ALA A 330 7.81 26.97 -2.78
CA ALA A 330 7.26 28.15 -3.45
C ALA A 330 5.76 28.00 -3.75
N ARG A 331 5.33 26.85 -4.30
CA ARG A 331 3.90 26.56 -4.53
C ARG A 331 3.11 26.50 -3.22
N ARG A 332 3.68 25.89 -2.17
CA ARG A 332 3.03 25.81 -0.85
C ARG A 332 2.86 27.19 -0.21
N ALA A 333 3.82 28.10 -0.38
CA ALA A 333 3.73 29.47 0.13
C ALA A 333 2.64 30.32 -0.56
N ALA A 334 2.24 29.94 -1.78
CA ALA A 334 1.14 30.58 -2.51
C ALA A 334 -0.26 30.05 -2.16
N VAL A 335 -0.38 29.03 -1.31
CA VAL A 335 -1.67 28.49 -0.86
C VAL A 335 -2.23 29.40 0.25
N THR A 336 -3.35 30.06 -0.05
CA THR A 336 -4.09 30.90 0.93
C THR A 336 -5.20 30.12 1.63
N ASP A 337 -5.74 30.68 2.72
CA ASP A 337 -6.90 30.11 3.41
C ASP A 337 -8.14 30.03 2.50
N ASP A 338 -8.32 30.97 1.56
CA ASP A 338 -9.39 30.89 0.56
C ASP A 338 -9.19 29.73 -0.41
N VAL A 339 -7.96 29.44 -0.84
CA VAL A 339 -7.64 28.26 -1.67
C VAL A 339 -7.90 26.97 -0.90
N LEU A 340 -7.56 26.91 0.39
CA LEU A 340 -7.87 25.76 1.25
C LEU A 340 -9.38 25.60 1.44
N LYS A 341 -10.09 26.67 1.76
CA LYS A 341 -11.55 26.70 1.93
C LYS A 341 -12.25 26.26 0.65
N GLN A 342 -11.82 26.77 -0.50
CA GLN A 342 -12.32 26.33 -1.81
C GLN A 342 -11.99 24.85 -2.04
N PHE A 343 -10.80 24.36 -1.69
CA PHE A 343 -10.46 22.94 -1.87
C PHE A 343 -11.37 22.01 -1.04
N PHE A 344 -11.64 22.36 0.23
CA PHE A 344 -12.52 21.58 1.12
C PHE A 344 -14.02 21.83 0.93
N GLU A 345 -14.43 22.75 0.05
CA GLU A 345 -15.84 23.02 -0.22
C GLU A 345 -16.51 21.88 -1.01
N ILE A 346 -17.57 21.32 -0.43
CA ILE A 346 -18.44 20.31 -1.06
C ILE A 346 -19.22 20.98 -2.21
N ARG A 347 -18.80 20.71 -3.44
CA ARG A 347 -19.38 21.25 -4.68
C ARG A 347 -19.26 20.26 -5.84
N PRO A 348 -20.07 20.39 -6.90
CA PRO A 348 -19.83 19.68 -8.15
C PRO A 348 -18.43 19.94 -8.70
N ILE A 349 -17.80 18.91 -9.24
CA ILE A 349 -16.53 19.01 -9.98
C ILE A 349 -16.86 18.81 -11.46
N GLU A 350 -16.31 19.65 -12.33
CA GLU A 350 -16.37 19.47 -13.78
C GLU A 350 -15.31 18.43 -14.20
N PHE A 351 -15.73 17.41 -14.96
CA PHE A 351 -14.90 16.27 -15.40
C PHE A 351 -15.36 15.72 -16.75
#